data_AF-A0A9P5NX84-F1
#
_entry.id   AF-A0A9P5NX84-F1
#
_cell.length_a   1.000
_cell.length_b   1.000
_cell.length_c   1.000
_cell.angle_alpha   90.00
_cell.angle_beta   90.00
_cell.angle_gamma   90.00
#
_symmetry.space_group_name_H-M   'P 1'
#
loop_
_entity.id
_entity.type
_entity.pdbx_description
1 polymer ?
#
loop_
_entity_poly.entity_id
_entity_poly.type
_entity_poly.pdbx_seq_one_letter_code
_entity_poly.pdbx_strand_id
1 'polypeptide(L)'
;MAAVIQRPLRGSRISTFYPVKNLPSLSSLDSAFQLQEYISLLIRLDVHDVEAITSLPGTSGESNKEDEKEKEGEKSKSSAPEVSVDEACWIYEQLRRLAQDLSHPLITTLQQECTRASCPEMKAGEWLYLCVAHGNDGAMEQCCAIDYILHTVDSATALLNSPRTFPSRLSIPQTSHRHFSSLARRLGRIFAHAYFHHREAFEQAEAESSLYARFLALTSKFDLVPSEFLVIPAASSSSSSFSGSAHHDHQHPHHPPPPTVTRSKFGRNRTDTMVFADAEA
;
A
#
# COMPACT_ATOMS: atom_id res chain seq x y z
N MET A 1 38.32 -8.45 -5.46
CA MET A 1 38.75 -7.70 -4.26
C MET A 1 38.06 -8.31 -3.06
N ALA A 2 38.80 -8.74 -2.04
CA ALA A 2 38.21 -9.23 -0.81
C ALA A 2 37.49 -8.06 -0.11
N ALA A 3 36.17 -8.15 0.04
CA ALA A 3 35.41 -7.14 0.76
C ALA A 3 35.88 -7.15 2.23
N VAL A 4 36.45 -6.03 2.68
CA VAL A 4 36.81 -5.84 4.09
C VAL A 4 35.50 -5.83 4.88
N ILE A 5 35.20 -6.93 5.56
CA ILE A 5 34.01 -7.03 6.41
C ILE A 5 34.26 -6.15 7.64
N GLN A 6 33.78 -4.91 7.60
CA GLN A 6 33.80 -4.04 8.78
C GLN A 6 32.77 -4.53 9.79
N ARG A 7 33.22 -4.76 11.03
CA ARG A 7 32.34 -5.14 12.14
C ARG A 7 31.38 -4.00 12.45
N PRO A 8 30.06 -4.24 12.56
CA PRO A 8 29.13 -3.22 13.00
C PRO A 8 29.54 -2.65 14.35
N LEU A 9 29.66 -1.33 14.44
CA LEU A 9 29.87 -0.63 15.72
C LEU A 9 28.50 -0.37 16.36
N ARG A 10 28.47 -0.20 17.68
CA ARG A 10 27.21 0.10 18.38
C ARG A 10 26.71 1.48 17.93
N GLY A 11 25.47 1.55 17.45
CA GLY A 11 24.81 2.79 17.04
C GLY A 11 25.05 3.24 15.61
N SER A 12 25.87 2.54 14.82
CA SER A 12 26.04 2.85 13.40
C SER A 12 24.92 2.24 12.55
N ARG A 13 24.51 2.97 11.50
CA ARG A 13 23.40 2.56 10.63
C ARG A 13 23.80 1.37 9.75
N ILE A 14 22.84 0.50 9.44
CA ILE A 14 23.08 -0.67 8.58
C ILE A 14 23.57 -0.28 7.18
N SER A 15 23.16 0.90 6.69
CA SER A 15 23.61 1.49 5.42
C SER A 15 25.10 1.81 5.41
N THR A 16 25.72 2.05 6.58
CA THR A 16 27.15 2.31 6.70
C THR A 16 28.00 1.07 6.42
N PHE A 17 27.55 -0.11 6.85
CA PHE A 17 28.31 -1.37 6.68
C PHE A 17 27.96 -2.11 5.40
N TYR A 18 26.75 -1.92 4.89
CA TYR A 18 26.25 -2.63 3.72
C TYR A 18 25.65 -1.64 2.70
N PRO A 19 26.42 -0.69 2.15
CA PRO A 19 25.88 0.22 1.15
C PRO A 19 25.44 -0.55 -0.10
N VAL A 20 24.16 -0.44 -0.46
CA VAL A 20 23.64 -1.00 -1.72
C VAL A 20 23.98 0.03 -2.80
N LYS A 21 25.11 -0.19 -3.49
CA LYS A 21 25.58 0.74 -4.55
C LYS A 21 25.00 0.40 -5.91
N ASN A 22 24.88 -0.89 -6.18
CA ASN A 22 24.36 -1.44 -7.42
C ASN A 22 23.35 -2.53 -7.07
N LEU A 23 22.22 -2.55 -7.76
CA LEU A 23 21.21 -3.59 -7.61
C LEU A 23 21.67 -4.85 -8.36
N PRO A 24 21.85 -6.00 -7.69
CA PRO A 24 22.10 -7.26 -8.38
C PRO A 24 20.89 -7.65 -9.24
N SER A 25 21.13 -8.37 -10.34
CA SER A 25 20.02 -8.94 -11.11
C SER A 25 19.26 -9.96 -10.26
N LEU A 26 17.95 -10.06 -10.46
CA LEU A 26 17.13 -10.99 -9.68
C LEU A 26 17.69 -12.42 -9.73
N SER A 27 18.09 -12.91 -10.91
CA SER A 27 18.66 -14.25 -11.11
C SER A 27 19.98 -14.50 -10.37
N SER A 28 20.71 -13.45 -9.97
CA SER A 28 21.97 -13.59 -9.23
C SER A 28 21.79 -13.74 -7.73
N LEU A 29 20.57 -13.53 -7.22
CA LEU A 29 20.24 -13.74 -5.82
C LEU A 29 20.03 -15.24 -5.55
N ASP A 30 21.01 -15.87 -4.91
CA ASP A 30 20.97 -17.27 -4.48
C ASP A 30 20.27 -17.39 -3.12
N SER A 31 18.96 -17.11 -3.10
CA SER A 31 18.15 -17.07 -1.89
C SER A 31 16.80 -17.75 -2.11
N ALA A 32 16.38 -18.57 -1.14
CA ALA A 32 15.04 -19.17 -1.11
C ALA A 32 13.92 -18.12 -1.02
N PHE A 33 14.26 -16.85 -0.72
CA PHE A 33 13.35 -15.71 -0.66
C PHE A 33 13.80 -14.59 -1.60
N GLN A 34 14.18 -14.96 -2.82
CA GLN A 34 14.72 -14.08 -3.85
C GLN A 34 13.95 -12.74 -4.01
N LEU A 35 12.62 -12.81 -4.15
CA LEU A 35 11.78 -11.61 -4.32
C LEU A 35 11.76 -10.71 -3.07
N GLN A 36 11.70 -11.31 -1.88
CA GLN A 36 11.72 -10.55 -0.62
C GLN A 36 13.06 -9.79 -0.47
N GLU A 37 14.16 -10.45 -0.79
CA GLU A 37 15.49 -9.84 -0.75
C GLU A 37 15.62 -8.75 -1.81
N TYR A 38 15.15 -9.00 -3.03
CA TYR A 38 15.14 -8.02 -4.11
C TYR A 38 14.36 -6.75 -3.75
N ILE A 39 13.13 -6.87 -3.24
CA ILE A 39 12.33 -5.72 -2.75
C ILE A 39 13.07 -4.99 -1.63
N SER A 40 13.74 -5.73 -0.74
CA SER A 40 14.53 -5.12 0.34
C SER A 40 15.73 -4.33 -0.16
N LEU A 41 16.39 -4.79 -1.22
CA LEU A 41 17.49 -4.08 -1.85
C LEU A 41 17.02 -2.85 -2.61
N LEU A 42 15.88 -2.92 -3.30
CA LEU A 42 15.26 -1.77 -3.97
C LEU A 42 14.97 -0.64 -2.97
N ILE A 43 14.26 -0.95 -1.88
CA ILE A 43 13.92 0.04 -0.84
C ILE A 43 15.16 0.62 -0.17
N ARG A 44 16.24 -0.18 -0.03
CA ARG A 44 17.51 0.28 0.56
C ARG A 44 18.36 1.10 -0.40
N LEU A 45 18.19 0.91 -1.71
CA LEU A 45 18.88 1.67 -2.74
C LEU A 45 18.30 3.07 -2.81
N ASP A 46 16.99 3.16 -2.99
CA ASP A 46 16.23 4.40 -2.92
C ASP A 46 14.81 4.09 -2.42
N VAL A 47 14.47 4.62 -1.24
CA VAL A 47 13.15 4.41 -0.64
C VAL A 47 12.05 5.22 -1.34
N HIS A 48 12.44 6.28 -2.06
CA HIS A 48 11.53 7.19 -2.76
C HIS A 48 11.33 6.81 -4.24
N ASP A 49 12.08 5.84 -4.77
CA ASP A 49 11.87 5.31 -6.12
C ASP A 49 10.68 4.34 -6.16
N VAL A 50 9.49 4.92 -6.03
CA VAL A 50 8.21 4.20 -5.97
C VAL A 50 7.99 3.34 -7.22
N GLU A 51 8.37 3.86 -8.39
CA GLU A 51 8.18 3.18 -9.67
C GLU A 51 9.04 1.92 -9.74
N ALA A 52 10.35 2.01 -9.46
CA ALA A 52 11.21 0.84 -9.46
C ALA A 52 10.77 -0.19 -8.41
N ILE A 53 10.43 0.27 -7.19
CA ILE A 53 10.01 -0.61 -6.10
C ILE A 53 8.76 -1.42 -6.46
N THR A 54 7.77 -0.81 -7.12
CA THR A 54 6.48 -1.47 -7.40
C THR A 54 6.44 -2.20 -8.75
N SER A 55 7.41 -1.95 -9.62
CA SER A 55 7.52 -2.58 -10.94
C SER A 55 7.81 -4.08 -10.87
N LEU A 56 7.15 -4.85 -11.75
CA LEU A 56 7.36 -6.28 -11.88
C LEU A 56 8.76 -6.53 -12.48
N PRO A 57 9.67 -7.23 -11.79
CA PRO A 57 11.02 -7.44 -12.29
C PRO A 57 11.00 -8.24 -13.60
N GLY A 58 11.79 -7.81 -14.58
CA GLY A 58 11.88 -8.46 -15.90
C GLY A 58 10.95 -7.88 -16.98
N THR A 59 10.11 -6.89 -16.66
CA THR A 59 9.22 -6.23 -17.66
C THR A 59 9.88 -5.08 -18.42
N SER A 60 11.18 -4.84 -18.26
CA SER A 60 11.91 -3.82 -19.00
C SER A 60 12.18 -4.27 -20.44
N GLY A 61 11.18 -4.12 -21.33
CA GLY A 61 11.32 -4.46 -22.75
C GLY A 61 10.17 -4.13 -23.71
N GLU A 62 8.94 -3.83 -23.28
CA GLU A 62 7.81 -3.64 -24.23
C GLU A 62 6.86 -2.49 -23.84
N SER A 63 7.35 -1.26 -23.88
CA SER A 63 6.49 -0.07 -23.97
C SER A 63 7.24 1.12 -24.56
N ASN A 64 7.65 0.99 -25.84
CA ASN A 64 7.84 2.07 -26.83
C ASN A 64 8.76 1.60 -27.98
N LYS A 65 8.21 0.86 -28.94
CA LYS A 65 8.71 0.79 -30.34
C LYS A 65 7.57 0.46 -31.29
N GLU A 66 6.63 1.39 -31.45
CA GLU A 66 6.05 1.62 -32.76
C GLU A 66 6.82 2.81 -33.34
N ASP A 67 7.91 2.50 -34.03
CA ASP A 67 8.28 3.08 -35.32
C ASP A 67 9.75 2.81 -35.69
N GLU A 68 9.91 2.47 -36.98
CA GLU A 68 11.14 2.44 -37.79
C GLU A 68 12.10 1.24 -37.75
N LYS A 69 11.86 0.38 -38.75
CA LYS A 69 12.79 -0.11 -39.79
C LYS A 69 14.01 -0.95 -39.41
N GLU A 70 13.92 -2.19 -39.90
CA GLU A 70 14.97 -3.08 -40.40
C GLU A 70 16.34 -2.42 -40.63
N LYS A 71 17.34 -2.89 -39.89
CA LYS A 71 18.69 -3.12 -40.39
C LYS A 71 19.33 -4.30 -39.67
N GLU A 72 19.60 -5.34 -40.44
CA GLU A 72 20.40 -6.51 -40.05
C GLU A 72 21.84 -6.10 -39.69
N GLY A 73 22.39 -6.70 -38.63
CA GLY A 73 23.79 -6.49 -38.24
C GLY A 73 24.17 -7.15 -36.91
N GLU A 74 24.72 -8.36 -36.99
CA GLU A 74 25.64 -9.05 -36.07
C GLU A 74 25.75 -8.71 -34.56
N LYS A 75 25.50 -9.76 -33.75
CA LYS A 75 26.17 -10.15 -32.49
C LYS A 75 26.34 -9.12 -31.36
N SER A 76 25.53 -9.32 -30.32
CA SER A 76 26.04 -9.55 -28.96
C SER A 76 25.07 -10.45 -28.18
N LYS A 77 25.52 -11.68 -27.93
CA LYS A 77 24.78 -12.73 -27.23
C LYS A 77 25.02 -12.56 -25.73
N SER A 78 24.24 -11.70 -25.07
CA SER A 78 24.12 -11.70 -23.61
C SER A 78 22.79 -12.31 -23.21
N SER A 79 22.70 -13.64 -23.35
CA SER A 79 21.57 -14.42 -22.84
C SER A 79 21.72 -14.56 -21.32
N ALA A 80 21.41 -13.49 -20.58
CA ALA A 80 20.98 -13.63 -19.20
C ALA A 80 19.58 -14.27 -19.25
N PRO A 81 19.29 -15.33 -18.48
CA PRO A 81 17.94 -15.90 -18.44
C PRO A 81 17.00 -14.81 -17.93
N GLU A 82 16.07 -14.40 -18.79
CA GLU A 82 14.99 -13.48 -18.47
C GLU A 82 14.12 -14.17 -17.43
N VAL A 83 14.27 -13.78 -16.16
CA VAL A 83 13.48 -14.35 -15.06
C VAL A 83 12.10 -13.72 -15.16
N SER A 84 11.15 -14.45 -15.75
CA SER A 84 9.74 -14.11 -15.69
C SER A 84 9.23 -14.33 -14.27
N VAL A 85 8.98 -13.26 -13.54
CA VAL A 85 8.38 -13.32 -12.20
C VAL A 85 6.87 -13.45 -12.32
N ASP A 86 6.29 -14.42 -11.62
CA ASP A 86 4.83 -14.55 -11.52
C ASP A 86 4.22 -13.35 -10.78
N GLU A 87 3.21 -12.73 -11.39
CA GLU A 87 2.57 -11.53 -10.86
C GLU A 87 1.96 -11.75 -9.46
N ALA A 88 1.31 -12.89 -9.23
CA ALA A 88 0.69 -13.16 -7.94
C ALA A 88 1.74 -13.34 -6.83
N CYS A 89 2.89 -13.95 -7.15
CA CYS A 89 4.04 -14.02 -6.23
C CYS A 89 4.59 -12.62 -5.92
N TRP A 90 4.68 -11.75 -6.93
CA TRP A 90 5.11 -10.35 -6.75
C TRP A 90 4.16 -9.57 -5.84
N ILE A 91 2.86 -9.58 -6.14
CA ILE A 91 1.83 -8.92 -5.32
C ILE A 91 1.88 -9.43 -3.88
N TYR A 92 1.97 -10.76 -3.70
CA TYR A 92 2.04 -11.37 -2.38
C TYR A 92 3.25 -10.88 -1.57
N GLU A 93 4.44 -10.83 -2.16
CA GLU A 93 5.65 -10.34 -1.47
C GLU A 93 5.59 -8.84 -1.20
N GLN A 94 4.99 -8.05 -2.09
CA GLN A 94 4.76 -6.62 -1.86
C GLN A 94 3.78 -6.37 -0.71
N LEU A 95 2.69 -7.14 -0.62
CA LEU A 95 1.75 -7.04 0.50
C LEU A 95 2.40 -7.44 1.82
N ARG A 96 3.29 -8.45 1.83
CA ARG A 96 4.12 -8.78 3.00
C ARG A 96 5.02 -7.63 3.39
N ARG A 97 5.67 -7.00 2.40
CA ARG A 97 6.54 -5.87 2.67
C ARG A 97 5.78 -4.66 3.20
N LEU A 98 4.63 -4.31 2.61
CA LEU A 98 3.78 -3.22 3.08
C LEU A 98 3.30 -3.44 4.52
N ALA A 99 2.87 -4.65 4.86
CA ALA A 99 2.44 -4.98 6.23
C ALA A 99 3.59 -4.81 7.25
N GLN A 100 4.82 -5.15 6.87
CA GLN A 100 6.01 -4.94 7.70
C GLN A 100 6.36 -3.46 7.82
N ASP A 101 6.47 -2.74 6.71
CA ASP A 101 6.87 -1.33 6.66
C ASP A 101 5.84 -0.41 7.35
N LEU A 102 4.57 -0.80 7.43
CA LEU A 102 3.57 -0.07 8.22
C LEU A 102 3.95 0.07 9.70
N SER A 103 4.70 -0.88 10.24
CA SER A 103 5.06 -0.91 11.66
C SER A 103 5.94 0.29 12.04
N HIS A 104 6.85 0.69 11.15
CA HIS A 104 7.74 1.82 11.35
C HIS A 104 7.98 2.59 10.04
N PRO A 105 7.85 3.93 10.04
CA PRO A 105 7.70 4.79 11.22
C PRO A 105 6.25 5.00 11.68
N LEU A 106 5.25 4.71 10.83
CA LEU A 106 3.88 5.16 11.04
C LEU A 106 3.24 4.62 12.33
N ILE A 107 3.09 3.29 12.48
CA ILE A 107 2.40 2.70 13.63
C ILE A 107 3.15 2.99 14.93
N THR A 108 4.47 2.98 14.90
CA THR A 108 5.30 3.33 16.07
C THR A 108 4.98 4.75 16.58
N THR A 109 4.82 5.72 15.68
CA THR A 109 4.40 7.08 16.05
C THR A 109 2.96 7.10 16.53
N LEU A 110 2.04 6.46 15.82
CA LEU A 110 0.62 6.39 16.23
C LEU A 110 0.44 5.76 17.62
N GLN A 111 1.25 4.77 18.00
CA GLN A 111 1.20 4.18 19.34
C GLN A 111 1.53 5.18 20.47
N GLN A 112 2.18 6.30 20.17
CA GLN A 112 2.53 7.31 21.16
C GLN A 112 1.42 8.36 21.37
N GLU A 113 0.56 8.59 20.38
CA GLU A 113 -0.42 9.69 20.39
C GLU A 113 -1.88 9.27 20.09
N CYS A 114 -2.08 8.16 19.37
CA CYS A 114 -3.41 7.60 19.12
C CYS A 114 -3.84 6.77 20.33
N THR A 115 -4.88 7.24 21.01
CA THR A 115 -5.39 6.63 22.24
C THR A 115 -6.88 6.40 22.14
N ARG A 116 -7.44 5.61 23.06
CA ARG A 116 -8.89 5.43 23.17
C ARG A 116 -9.63 6.75 23.45
N ALA A 117 -8.97 7.73 24.06
CA ALA A 117 -9.58 9.04 24.32
C ALA A 117 -9.59 9.94 23.07
N SER A 118 -8.49 9.95 22.29
CA SER A 118 -8.41 10.76 21.07
C SER A 118 -9.19 10.14 19.90
N CYS A 119 -9.10 8.82 19.74
CA CYS A 119 -9.73 8.07 18.66
C CYS A 119 -10.49 6.85 19.22
N PRO A 120 -11.65 7.05 19.87
CA PRO A 120 -12.44 5.98 20.48
C PRO A 120 -13.00 4.96 19.49
N GLU A 121 -13.07 5.34 18.21
CA GLU A 121 -13.56 4.51 17.11
C GLU A 121 -12.59 4.61 15.93
N MET A 122 -12.46 3.53 15.15
CA MET A 122 -11.67 3.54 13.92
C MET A 122 -12.44 4.22 12.79
N LYS A 123 -12.17 5.51 12.57
CA LYS A 123 -12.78 6.30 11.49
C LYS A 123 -11.76 7.04 10.63
N ALA A 124 -12.19 7.42 9.43
CA ALA A 124 -11.45 8.28 8.52
C ALA A 124 -12.43 9.17 7.74
N GLY A 125 -12.44 10.48 8.02
CA GLY A 125 -13.46 11.38 7.49
C GLY A 125 -14.86 10.95 7.97
N GLU A 126 -15.76 10.71 7.02
CA GLU A 126 -17.14 10.25 7.26
C GLU A 126 -17.29 8.72 7.38
N TRP A 127 -16.20 7.98 7.21
CA TRP A 127 -16.22 6.52 7.17
C TRP A 127 -15.86 5.90 8.52
N LEU A 128 -16.72 5.01 9.02
CA LEU A 128 -16.48 4.15 10.17
C LEU A 128 -16.05 2.76 9.71
N TYR A 129 -14.97 2.23 10.29
CA TYR A 129 -14.41 0.93 9.95
C TYR A 129 -14.58 -0.08 11.08
N LEU A 130 -15.27 -1.19 10.77
CA LEU A 130 -15.50 -2.26 11.74
C LEU A 130 -14.38 -3.29 11.70
N CYS A 131 -13.88 -3.67 12.88
CA CYS A 131 -12.80 -4.64 13.02
C CYS A 131 -13.31 -6.07 12.78
N VAL A 132 -12.64 -6.81 11.90
CA VAL A 132 -12.99 -8.20 11.57
C VAL A 132 -12.84 -9.13 12.78
N ALA A 133 -11.95 -8.81 13.73
CA ALA A 133 -11.69 -9.62 14.91
C ALA A 133 -12.90 -9.76 15.85
N HIS A 134 -13.81 -8.79 15.84
CA HIS A 134 -14.97 -8.75 16.75
C HIS A 134 -16.28 -9.14 16.05
N GLY A 135 -16.25 -9.46 14.76
CA GLY A 135 -17.45 -9.77 13.99
C GLY A 135 -18.44 -8.59 13.90
N ASN A 136 -19.65 -8.87 13.42
CA ASN A 136 -20.74 -7.88 13.30
C ASN A 136 -21.83 -8.08 14.36
N ASP A 137 -21.59 -8.94 15.35
CA ASP A 137 -22.63 -9.46 16.24
C ASP A 137 -22.96 -8.54 17.42
N GLY A 138 -22.84 -7.21 17.23
CA GLY A 138 -23.42 -6.14 18.07
C GLY A 138 -23.10 -6.12 19.57
N ALA A 139 -22.37 -7.12 20.08
CA ALA A 139 -22.24 -7.44 21.49
C ALA A 139 -20.81 -7.26 22.02
N MET A 140 -19.92 -6.63 21.25
CA MET A 140 -18.58 -6.27 21.69
C MET A 140 -18.35 -4.77 21.45
N GLU A 141 -17.74 -4.11 22.43
CA GLU A 141 -17.22 -2.75 22.30
C GLU A 141 -16.37 -2.67 21.01
N GLN A 142 -16.69 -1.71 20.15
CA GLN A 142 -15.94 -1.49 18.91
C GLN A 142 -14.48 -1.15 19.24
N CYS A 143 -13.54 -1.56 18.41
CA CYS A 143 -12.14 -1.16 18.60
C CYS A 143 -12.01 0.35 18.54
N CYS A 144 -11.26 0.91 19.49
CA CYS A 144 -10.64 2.21 19.25
C CYS A 144 -9.63 2.09 18.10
N ALA A 145 -9.25 3.23 17.52
CA ALA A 145 -8.47 3.22 16.28
C ALA A 145 -7.11 2.51 16.44
N ILE A 146 -6.39 2.74 17.55
CA ILE A 146 -5.11 2.08 17.78
C ILE A 146 -5.23 0.56 17.92
N ASP A 147 -6.24 0.07 18.66
CA ASP A 147 -6.52 -1.37 18.79
C ASP A 147 -6.88 -1.98 17.42
N TYR A 148 -7.69 -1.27 16.62
CA TYR A 148 -8.03 -1.68 15.26
C TYR A 148 -6.78 -1.82 14.39
N ILE A 149 -5.87 -0.84 14.43
CA ILE A 149 -4.65 -0.81 13.63
C ILE A 149 -3.78 -2.02 13.97
N LEU A 150 -3.55 -2.29 15.25
CA LEU A 150 -2.75 -3.42 15.72
C LEU A 150 -3.40 -4.75 15.31
N HIS A 151 -4.69 -4.93 15.58
CA HIS A 151 -5.42 -6.13 15.14
C HIS A 151 -5.34 -6.33 13.63
N THR A 152 -5.35 -5.25 12.84
CA THR A 152 -5.29 -5.32 11.37
C THR A 152 -3.92 -5.81 10.89
N VAL A 153 -2.82 -5.24 11.41
CA VAL A 153 -1.46 -5.62 11.01
C VAL A 153 -1.10 -7.02 11.49
N ASP A 154 -1.51 -7.39 12.71
CA ASP A 154 -1.29 -8.74 13.25
C ASP A 154 -2.07 -9.76 12.43
N SER A 155 -3.33 -9.49 12.11
CA SER A 155 -4.16 -10.36 11.26
C SER A 155 -3.62 -10.45 9.84
N ALA A 156 -3.10 -9.35 9.28
CA ALA A 156 -2.44 -9.33 7.98
C ALA A 156 -1.21 -10.24 7.96
N THR A 157 -0.34 -10.08 8.96
CA THR A 157 0.87 -10.88 9.12
C THR A 157 0.54 -12.36 9.33
N ALA A 158 -0.45 -12.68 10.16
CA ALA A 158 -0.90 -14.04 10.39
C ALA A 158 -1.48 -14.68 9.10
N LEU A 159 -2.28 -13.93 8.34
CA LEU A 159 -2.85 -14.38 7.08
C LEU A 159 -1.77 -14.68 6.04
N LEU A 160 -0.85 -13.74 5.83
CA LEU A 160 0.24 -13.86 4.86
C LEU A 160 1.26 -14.95 5.24
N ASN A 161 1.36 -15.33 6.51
CA ASN A 161 2.21 -16.45 6.94
C ASN A 161 1.44 -17.77 7.10
N SER A 162 0.15 -17.81 6.78
CA SER A 162 -0.68 -18.99 6.98
C SER A 162 -0.41 -20.04 5.89
N PRO A 163 0.14 -21.22 6.20
CA PRO A 163 0.37 -22.27 5.20
C PRO A 163 -0.94 -22.85 4.64
N ARG A 164 -2.08 -22.61 5.33
CA ARG A 164 -3.41 -22.99 4.83
C ARG A 164 -3.86 -22.09 3.68
N THR A 165 -3.52 -20.81 3.74
CA THR A 165 -3.96 -19.81 2.75
C THR A 165 -2.89 -19.61 1.67
N PHE A 166 -1.61 -19.61 2.06
CA PHE A 166 -0.46 -19.45 1.19
C PHE A 166 0.50 -20.62 1.42
N PRO A 167 0.23 -21.80 0.83
CA PRO A 167 1.02 -23.02 1.05
C PRO A 167 2.44 -22.93 0.46
N SER A 168 2.66 -22.03 -0.51
CA SER A 168 3.96 -21.76 -1.12
C SER A 168 4.12 -20.25 -1.33
N ARG A 169 5.37 -19.78 -1.28
CA ARG A 169 5.76 -18.40 -1.64
C ARG A 169 6.24 -18.29 -3.09
N LEU A 170 6.52 -19.41 -3.73
CA LEU A 170 7.02 -19.50 -5.11
C LEU A 170 5.91 -19.70 -6.14
N SER A 171 4.71 -20.08 -5.68
CA SER A 171 3.53 -20.25 -6.53
C SER A 171 2.30 -19.99 -5.68
N ILE A 172 1.57 -18.92 -6.00
CA ILE A 172 0.39 -18.53 -5.25
C ILE A 172 -0.86 -19.14 -5.90
N PRO A 173 -1.63 -20.00 -5.19
CA PRO A 173 -2.87 -20.54 -5.71
C PRO A 173 -3.88 -19.44 -6.05
N GLN A 174 -4.61 -19.59 -7.16
CA GLN A 174 -5.65 -18.66 -7.61
C GLN A 174 -6.74 -18.44 -6.54
N THR A 175 -7.06 -19.48 -5.76
CA THR A 175 -8.02 -19.40 -4.64
C THR A 175 -7.57 -18.43 -3.54
N SER A 176 -6.27 -18.14 -3.45
CA SER A 176 -5.69 -17.21 -2.49
C SER A 176 -5.71 -15.76 -2.95
N HIS A 177 -5.85 -15.50 -4.26
CA HIS A 177 -5.79 -14.15 -4.84
C HIS A 177 -6.90 -13.24 -4.32
N ARG A 178 -8.07 -13.80 -4.01
CA ARG A 178 -9.19 -13.09 -3.37
C ARG A 178 -8.80 -12.35 -2.08
N HIS A 179 -7.73 -12.78 -1.41
CA HIS A 179 -7.26 -12.15 -0.19
C HIS A 179 -6.46 -10.87 -0.44
N PHE A 180 -5.90 -10.67 -1.63
CA PHE A 180 -5.06 -9.50 -1.95
C PHE A 180 -5.85 -8.20 -1.83
N SER A 181 -6.97 -8.07 -2.55
CA SER A 181 -7.80 -6.86 -2.50
C SER A 181 -8.36 -6.59 -1.10
N SER A 182 -8.88 -7.63 -0.42
CA SER A 182 -9.41 -7.48 0.94
C SER A 182 -8.33 -7.06 1.95
N LEU A 183 -7.10 -7.54 1.77
CA LEU A 183 -5.99 -7.15 2.62
C LEU A 183 -5.53 -5.73 2.31
N ALA A 184 -5.32 -5.38 1.04
CA ALA A 184 -4.92 -4.05 0.60
C ALA A 184 -5.91 -2.97 1.08
N ARG A 185 -7.23 -3.21 0.94
CA ARG A 185 -8.27 -2.32 1.48
C ARG A 185 -8.11 -2.09 2.99
N ARG A 186 -7.86 -3.16 3.76
CA ARG A 186 -7.70 -3.04 5.23
C ARG A 186 -6.44 -2.28 5.62
N LEU A 187 -5.33 -2.50 4.94
CA LEU A 187 -4.10 -1.72 5.14
C LEU A 187 -4.31 -0.24 4.74
N GLY A 188 -5.05 0.02 3.65
CA GLY A 188 -5.45 1.36 3.20
C GLY A 188 -6.16 2.19 4.28
N ARG A 189 -6.99 1.56 5.12
CA ARG A 189 -7.70 2.23 6.22
C ARG A 189 -6.78 2.80 7.29
N ILE A 190 -5.61 2.18 7.51
CA ILE A 190 -4.61 2.68 8.46
C ILE A 190 -4.06 4.02 7.95
N PHE A 191 -3.70 4.09 6.67
CA PHE A 191 -3.27 5.35 6.05
C PHE A 191 -4.38 6.40 6.10
N ALA A 192 -5.62 6.03 5.78
CA ALA A 192 -6.75 6.95 5.82
C ALA A 192 -6.96 7.53 7.23
N HIS A 193 -6.95 6.69 8.26
CA HIS A 193 -7.07 7.14 9.64
C HIS A 193 -5.91 8.08 10.02
N ALA A 194 -4.68 7.70 9.70
CA ALA A 194 -3.51 8.54 9.96
C ALA A 194 -3.63 9.90 9.25
N TYR A 195 -4.03 9.93 7.98
CA TYR A 195 -4.19 11.16 7.22
C TYR A 195 -5.26 12.10 7.80
N PHE A 196 -6.41 11.59 8.25
CA PHE A 196 -7.51 12.43 8.73
C PHE A 196 -7.42 12.82 10.21
N HIS A 197 -6.75 12.00 11.04
CA HIS A 197 -6.71 12.21 12.50
C HIS A 197 -5.31 12.50 13.05
N HIS A 198 -4.26 12.08 12.35
CA HIS A 198 -2.86 12.14 12.80
C HIS A 198 -1.96 12.64 11.66
N ARG A 199 -2.31 13.81 11.10
CA ARG A 199 -1.74 14.33 9.85
C ARG A 199 -0.21 14.43 9.89
N GLU A 200 0.34 14.95 10.98
CA GLU A 200 1.78 15.11 11.14
C GLU A 200 2.51 13.75 11.14
N ALA A 201 1.97 12.75 11.84
CA ALA A 201 2.52 11.39 11.84
C ALA A 201 2.49 10.75 10.43
N PHE A 202 1.40 10.97 9.68
CA PHE A 202 1.28 10.52 8.30
C PHE A 202 2.32 11.19 7.39
N GLU A 203 2.40 12.52 7.41
CA GLU A 203 3.32 13.29 6.56
C GLU A 203 4.78 12.98 6.88
N GLN A 204 5.14 12.86 8.15
CA GLN A 204 6.48 12.48 8.59
C GLN A 204 6.85 11.06 8.11
N ALA A 205 5.91 10.11 8.24
CA ALA A 205 6.14 8.74 7.77
C ALA A 205 6.30 8.69 6.25
N GLU A 206 5.51 9.47 5.52
CA GLU A 206 5.59 9.54 4.07
C GLU A 206 6.88 10.20 3.60
N ALA A 207 7.32 11.27 4.26
CA ALA A 207 8.59 11.93 3.99
C ALA A 207 9.79 11.03 4.26
N GLU A 208 9.70 10.09 5.21
CA GLU A 208 10.78 9.14 5.52
C GLU A 208 10.80 7.92 4.60
N SER A 209 9.64 7.44 4.15
CA SER A 209 9.52 6.08 3.59
C SER A 209 8.73 5.94 2.29
N SER A 210 8.06 7.00 1.83
CA SER A 210 7.14 6.98 0.67
C SER A 210 6.16 5.80 0.69
N LEU A 211 5.77 5.36 1.88
CA LEU A 211 5.04 4.11 2.08
C LEU A 211 3.63 4.19 1.49
N TYR A 212 2.95 5.32 1.64
CA TYR A 212 1.63 5.53 1.06
C TYR A 212 1.70 5.71 -0.45
N ALA A 213 2.69 6.45 -0.98
CA ALA A 213 2.92 6.52 -2.42
C ALA A 213 3.17 5.13 -3.04
N ARG A 214 3.98 4.29 -2.38
CA ARG A 214 4.18 2.88 -2.77
C ARG A 214 2.90 2.07 -2.74
N PHE A 215 2.10 2.22 -1.68
CA PHE A 215 0.80 1.57 -1.57
C PHE A 215 -0.10 1.97 -2.75
N LEU A 216 -0.23 3.26 -3.05
CA LEU A 216 -1.04 3.76 -4.16
C LEU A 216 -0.57 3.28 -5.53
N ALA A 217 0.75 3.30 -5.77
CA ALA A 217 1.30 2.80 -7.03
C ALA A 217 1.03 1.30 -7.20
N LEU A 218 1.18 0.51 -6.13
CA LEU A 218 0.89 -0.93 -6.15
C LEU A 218 -0.60 -1.21 -6.37
N THR A 219 -1.49 -0.50 -5.67
CA THR A 219 -2.94 -0.74 -5.80
C THR A 219 -3.46 -0.33 -7.17
N SER A 220 -2.94 0.75 -7.74
CA SER A 220 -3.27 1.19 -9.11
C SER A 220 -2.74 0.21 -10.16
N LYS A 221 -1.47 -0.20 -10.04
CA LYS A 221 -0.81 -1.07 -11.04
C LYS A 221 -1.42 -2.46 -11.13
N PHE A 222 -1.92 -3.00 -10.02
CA PHE A 222 -2.46 -4.36 -9.94
C PHE A 222 -3.95 -4.40 -9.57
N ASP A 223 -4.67 -3.28 -9.73
CA ASP A 223 -6.11 -3.13 -9.44
C ASP A 223 -6.54 -3.75 -8.09
N LEU A 224 -5.74 -3.53 -7.04
CA LEU A 224 -5.97 -4.16 -5.74
C LEU A 224 -7.09 -3.46 -4.97
N VAL A 225 -7.25 -2.16 -5.16
CA VAL A 225 -8.20 -1.32 -4.41
C VAL A 225 -8.87 -0.35 -5.38
N PRO A 226 -10.19 -0.46 -5.60
CA PRO A 226 -10.93 0.52 -6.39
C PRO A 226 -10.79 1.93 -5.80
N SER A 227 -10.76 2.94 -6.67
CA SER A 227 -10.54 4.34 -6.30
C SER A 227 -11.58 4.89 -5.32
N GLU A 228 -12.81 4.39 -5.36
CA GLU A 228 -13.88 4.73 -4.39
C GLU A 228 -13.53 4.39 -2.93
N PHE A 229 -12.62 3.43 -2.71
CA PHE A 229 -12.14 3.07 -1.38
C PHE A 229 -10.88 3.84 -0.96
N LEU A 230 -10.32 4.67 -1.85
CA LEU A 230 -9.16 5.52 -1.59
C LEU A 230 -9.64 6.92 -1.20
N VAL A 231 -9.93 7.08 0.09
CA VAL A 231 -10.53 8.31 0.63
C VAL A 231 -9.55 9.47 0.84
N ILE A 232 -8.23 9.22 0.76
CA ILE A 232 -7.22 10.29 0.85
C ILE A 232 -7.17 10.98 -0.52
N PRO A 233 -7.41 12.31 -0.59
CA PRO A 233 -7.31 13.04 -1.83
C PRO A 233 -5.92 12.89 -2.46
N ALA A 234 -5.87 12.64 -3.77
CA ALA A 234 -4.62 12.76 -4.51
C ALA A 234 -4.09 14.19 -4.32
N ALA A 235 -2.83 14.33 -3.93
CA ALA A 235 -2.19 15.64 -3.88
C ALA A 235 -2.23 16.21 -5.30
N SER A 236 -3.06 17.22 -5.53
CA SER A 236 -3.17 17.87 -6.83
C SER A 236 -1.79 18.40 -7.23
N SER A 237 -1.18 17.83 -8.26
CA SER A 237 -0.13 18.47 -9.01
C SER A 237 -0.72 19.67 -9.77
N SER A 238 -0.99 20.77 -9.05
CA SER A 238 -1.47 22.02 -9.64
C SER A 238 -0.58 23.20 -9.25
N SER A 239 0.66 23.17 -9.73
CA SER A 239 1.38 24.39 -10.06
C SER A 239 0.77 24.99 -11.33
N SER A 240 -0.33 25.72 -11.21
CA SER A 240 -0.80 26.65 -12.24
C SER A 240 -1.44 27.88 -11.62
N SER A 241 -0.58 28.89 -11.44
CA SER A 241 -0.82 30.31 -11.72
C SER A 241 -2.15 30.93 -11.28
N PHE A 242 -2.05 31.76 -10.26
CA PHE A 242 -2.90 32.94 -10.06
C PHE A 242 -3.16 33.67 -11.40
N SER A 243 -4.42 33.82 -11.77
CA SER A 243 -4.90 35.06 -12.37
C SER A 243 -6.33 35.29 -11.91
N GLY A 244 -6.53 36.40 -11.20
CA GLY A 244 -7.83 36.79 -10.68
C GLY A 244 -8.74 37.32 -11.78
N SER A 245 -10.04 37.15 -11.58
CA SER A 245 -11.03 38.16 -11.93
C SER A 245 -12.27 37.93 -11.09
N ALA A 246 -12.53 38.89 -10.21
CA ALA A 246 -13.77 39.03 -9.48
C ALA A 246 -14.90 39.35 -10.46
N HIS A 247 -16.00 38.60 -10.38
CA HIS A 247 -17.31 39.12 -10.78
C HIS A 247 -18.38 38.60 -9.82
N HIS A 248 -19.04 39.58 -9.22
CA HIS A 248 -20.14 39.51 -8.28
C HIS A 248 -21.42 39.31 -9.09
N ASP A 249 -22.20 38.26 -8.85
CA ASP A 249 -23.63 38.28 -9.18
C ASP A 249 -24.44 37.30 -8.30
N HIS A 250 -25.59 37.80 -7.85
CA HIS A 250 -26.52 37.19 -6.91
C HIS A 250 -27.68 36.57 -7.69
N GLN A 251 -27.84 35.25 -7.70
CA GLN A 251 -29.17 34.66 -7.89
C GLN A 251 -29.27 33.20 -7.41
N HIS A 252 -30.18 32.97 -6.46
CA HIS A 252 -30.73 31.65 -6.10
C HIS A 252 -31.45 31.00 -7.29
N PRO A 253 -31.45 29.65 -7.38
CA PRO A 253 -32.76 28.98 -7.37
C PRO A 253 -32.81 27.61 -6.66
N HIS A 254 -33.90 27.44 -5.91
CA HIS A 254 -34.73 26.24 -5.69
C HIS A 254 -34.13 24.82 -5.73
N HIS A 255 -34.14 24.17 -4.56
CA HIS A 255 -33.94 22.73 -4.37
C HIS A 255 -35.24 21.94 -4.63
N PRO A 256 -35.21 20.80 -5.34
CA PRO A 256 -36.24 19.76 -5.26
C PRO A 256 -35.91 18.74 -4.13
N PRO A 257 -36.91 18.09 -3.51
CA PRO A 257 -36.68 17.14 -2.42
C PRO A 257 -36.15 15.78 -2.93
N PRO A 258 -35.45 14.98 -2.08
CA PRO A 258 -34.87 13.71 -2.50
C PRO A 258 -35.92 12.59 -2.61
N PRO A 259 -35.73 11.62 -3.52
CA PRO A 259 -36.63 10.48 -3.66
C PRO A 259 -36.40 9.43 -2.55
N THR A 260 -37.50 8.86 -2.07
CA THR A 260 -37.54 7.77 -1.09
C THR A 260 -37.09 6.46 -1.76
N VAL A 261 -35.91 5.94 -1.40
CA VAL A 261 -35.43 4.65 -1.93
C VAL A 261 -35.77 3.53 -0.94
N THR A 262 -36.69 2.67 -1.35
CA THR A 262 -37.06 1.43 -0.66
C THR A 262 -35.89 0.45 -0.62
N ARG A 263 -35.58 -0.03 0.59
CA ARG A 263 -34.46 -0.92 0.91
C ARG A 263 -34.68 -2.34 0.32
N SER A 264 -34.12 -2.59 -0.86
CA SER A 264 -34.03 -3.95 -1.43
C SER A 264 -32.93 -4.75 -0.73
N LYS A 265 -33.29 -5.92 -0.19
CA LYS A 265 -32.37 -6.89 0.40
C LYS A 265 -31.61 -7.62 -0.72
N PHE A 266 -30.41 -7.17 -1.03
CA PHE A 266 -29.41 -7.98 -1.73
C PHE A 266 -28.26 -8.32 -0.77
N GLY A 267 -27.88 -9.60 -0.73
CA GLY A 267 -26.92 -10.16 0.22
C GLY A 267 -25.59 -9.43 0.20
N ARG A 268 -25.19 -8.89 1.35
CA ARG A 268 -23.91 -8.20 1.54
C ARG A 268 -22.77 -9.20 1.57
N ASN A 269 -21.78 -9.00 0.70
CA ASN A 269 -20.51 -9.72 0.78
C ASN A 269 -19.81 -9.38 2.10
N ARG A 270 -19.28 -10.40 2.78
CA ARG A 270 -18.72 -10.38 4.15
C ARG A 270 -17.49 -9.49 4.34
N THR A 271 -17.03 -8.80 3.29
CA THR A 271 -15.80 -7.99 3.26
C THR A 271 -16.05 -6.49 3.35
N ASP A 272 -17.31 -6.04 3.26
CA ASP A 272 -17.64 -4.62 3.27
C ASP A 272 -17.97 -4.14 4.69
N THR A 273 -16.91 -3.82 5.43
CA THR A 273 -16.97 -3.35 6.83
C THR A 273 -16.85 -1.81 6.94
N MET A 274 -17.25 -1.08 5.89
CA MET A 274 -17.33 0.38 5.93
C MET A 274 -18.78 0.80 6.13
N VAL A 275 -19.02 1.73 7.04
CA VAL A 275 -20.35 2.29 7.31
C VAL A 275 -20.21 3.81 7.30
N PHE A 276 -21.17 4.52 6.71
CA PHE A 276 -21.26 5.97 6.87
C PHE A 276 -21.55 6.30 8.33
N ALA A 277 -20.81 7.24 8.91
CA ALA A 277 -21.18 7.81 10.19
C ALA A 277 -22.47 8.61 9.98
N ASP A 278 -23.60 8.16 10.54
CA ASP A 278 -24.84 8.93 10.52
C ASP A 278 -24.57 10.29 11.19
N ALA A 279 -24.85 11.38 10.47
CA ALA A 279 -24.80 12.72 11.03
C ALA A 279 -25.94 12.84 12.06
N GLU A 280 -25.59 12.97 13.34
CA GLU A 280 -26.56 13.36 14.37
C GLU A 280 -27.16 14.72 13.98
N ALA A 281 -28.50 14.72 13.86
CA ALA A 281 -29.34 15.89 13.62
C ALA A 281 -29.58 16.69 14.91
#